data_AF-A0A1C6LRB2-F1
#
_entry.id   AF-A0A1C6LRB2-F1
#
_cell.length_a   1.000
_cell.length_b   1.000
_cell.length_c   1.000
_cell.angle_alpha   90.00
_cell.angle_beta   90.00
_cell.angle_gamma   90.00
#
_symmetry.space_group_name_H-M   'P 1'
#
loop_
_entity.id
_entity.type
_entity.pdbx_description
1 polymer ?
#
loop_
_entity_poly.entity_id
_entity_poly.type
_entity_poly.pdbx_seq_one_letter_code
_entity_poly.pdbx_strand_id
1 'polypeptide(L)'
;MRDPQVAARLKSLVDRFTTAELNQLLFIYTTRANLVLADFVREVYWARYAAGRNDLQLEDARIFVANSVREGKTQKPWSETTIKRISSYLMGCCADYGLLTTTGRNQRSISVYRILPKVAAYLAYDLKFSGLGDNQIVSSSDWDLFGLERSDVRDQLKRLSLQGLLIFQAASDVVHIGWTYKSMEELIDVIAQS
;
A
#
# COMPACT_ATOMS: atom_id res chain seq x y z
N MET A 1 -13.11 6.94 8.50
CA MET A 1 -13.22 6.88 9.98
C MET A 1 -12.20 5.85 10.46
N ARG A 2 -11.35 6.14 11.45
CA ARG A 2 -10.32 5.19 11.92
C ARG A 2 -11.03 4.04 12.64
N ASP A 3 -10.97 2.82 12.11
CA ASP A 3 -11.49 1.63 12.77
C ASP A 3 -10.64 1.36 14.04
N PRO A 4 -11.21 1.47 15.26
CA PRO A 4 -10.46 1.27 16.51
C PRO A 4 -9.90 -0.14 16.65
N GLN A 5 -10.40 -1.12 15.88
CA GLN A 5 -9.93 -2.49 15.93
C GLN A 5 -8.62 -2.71 15.18
N VAL A 6 -8.21 -1.80 14.28
CA VAL A 6 -6.99 -1.93 13.48
C VAL A 6 -5.75 -2.09 14.37
N ALA A 7 -5.62 -1.27 15.41
CA ALA A 7 -4.47 -1.34 16.31
C ALA A 7 -4.42 -2.68 17.07
N ALA A 8 -5.57 -3.18 17.53
CA ALA A 8 -5.66 -4.47 18.20
C ALA A 8 -5.33 -5.64 17.24
N ARG A 9 -5.85 -5.60 16.00
CA ARG A 9 -5.55 -6.58 14.96
C ARG A 9 -4.06 -6.59 14.64
N LEU A 10 -3.45 -5.44 14.34
CA LEU A 10 -2.01 -5.36 14.06
C LEU A 10 -1.16 -5.85 15.24
N LYS A 11 -1.55 -5.54 16.48
CA LYS A 11 -0.86 -6.05 17.67
C LYS A 11 -0.89 -7.58 17.75
N SER A 12 -2.02 -8.20 17.42
CA SER A 12 -2.12 -9.68 17.39
C SER A 12 -1.24 -10.34 16.32
N LEU A 13 -0.80 -9.59 15.31
CA LEU A 13 0.04 -10.08 14.22
C LEU A 13 1.54 -10.00 14.52
N VAL A 14 1.96 -9.25 15.55
CA VAL A 14 3.38 -8.94 15.84
C VAL A 14 4.23 -10.21 15.97
N ASP A 15 3.72 -11.24 16.64
CA ASP A 15 4.45 -12.50 16.89
C ASP A 15 4.14 -13.57 15.82
N ARG A 16 3.29 -13.24 14.83
CA ARG A 16 2.73 -14.19 13.86
C ARG A 16 3.17 -13.91 12.42
N PHE A 17 3.56 -12.68 12.14
CA PHE A 17 4.00 -12.21 10.83
C PHE A 17 5.48 -11.90 10.86
N THR A 18 6.14 -12.02 9.71
CA THR A 18 7.51 -11.54 9.57
C THR A 18 7.54 -10.01 9.66
N THR A 19 8.71 -9.46 9.99
CA THR A 19 8.91 -8.00 10.01
C THR A 19 8.53 -7.36 8.68
N ALA A 20 8.83 -8.00 7.54
CA ALA A 20 8.50 -7.46 6.22
C ALA A 20 6.98 -7.40 5.98
N GLU A 21 6.24 -8.43 6.38
CA GLU A 21 4.77 -8.48 6.25
C GLU A 21 4.11 -7.43 7.15
N LEU A 22 4.54 -7.32 8.40
CA LEU A 22 4.08 -6.27 9.31
C LEU A 22 4.39 -4.88 8.76
N ASN A 23 5.58 -4.68 8.19
CA ASN A 23 5.98 -3.39 7.62
C ASN A 23 5.07 -2.98 6.45
N GLN A 24 4.69 -3.92 5.58
CA GLN A 24 3.74 -3.64 4.49
C GLN A 24 2.31 -3.35 5.00
N LEU A 25 1.86 -4.01 6.07
CA LEU A 25 0.57 -3.67 6.69
C LEU A 25 0.60 -2.27 7.30
N LEU A 26 1.67 -1.93 8.03
CA LEU A 26 1.86 -0.58 8.58
C LEU A 26 1.93 0.47 7.48
N PHE A 27 2.54 0.15 6.34
CA PHE A 27 2.60 1.02 5.17
C PHE A 27 1.20 1.33 4.61
N ILE A 28 0.33 0.32 4.44
CA ILE A 28 -1.06 0.51 3.99
C ILE A 28 -1.81 1.46 4.95
N TYR A 29 -1.73 1.22 6.26
CA TYR A 29 -2.45 2.07 7.21
C TYR A 29 -1.87 3.48 7.31
N THR A 30 -0.57 3.65 7.11
CA THR A 30 0.09 4.95 7.14
C THR A 30 -0.26 5.79 5.92
N THR A 31 -0.33 5.19 4.73
CA THR A 31 -0.76 5.86 3.49
C THR A 31 -2.24 6.23 3.52
N ARG A 32 -3.11 5.36 4.06
CA ARG A 32 -4.53 5.70 4.31
C ARG A 32 -4.71 6.86 5.29
N ALA A 33 -3.83 6.98 6.28
CA ALA A 33 -3.85 8.09 7.24
C ALA A 33 -3.20 9.38 6.70
N ASN A 34 -2.30 9.26 5.71
CA ASN A 34 -1.52 10.36 5.15
C ASN A 34 -1.61 10.31 3.61
N LEU A 35 -2.66 10.91 3.05
CA LEU A 35 -2.92 10.87 1.61
C LEU A 35 -1.75 11.39 0.76
N VAL A 36 -1.04 12.43 1.23
CA VAL A 36 0.15 12.95 0.55
C VAL A 36 1.24 11.89 0.36
N LEU A 37 1.37 10.93 1.28
CA LEU A 37 2.29 9.80 1.13
C LEU A 37 1.77 8.80 0.10
N ALA A 38 0.47 8.50 0.14
CA ALA A 38 -0.16 7.60 -0.83
C ALA A 38 0.01 8.14 -2.27
N ASP A 39 -0.29 9.42 -2.46
CA ASP A 39 -0.18 10.10 -3.76
C ASP A 39 1.29 10.17 -4.21
N PHE A 40 2.22 10.49 -3.30
CA PHE A 40 3.65 10.50 -3.64
C PHE A 40 4.15 9.13 -4.12
N VAL A 41 3.73 8.03 -3.46
CA VAL A 41 4.13 6.68 -3.88
C VAL A 41 3.54 6.35 -5.27
N ARG A 42 2.25 6.61 -5.49
CA ARG A 42 1.58 6.32 -6.76
C ARG A 42 2.10 7.16 -7.92
N GLU A 43 2.24 8.47 -7.71
CA GLU A 43 2.54 9.43 -8.78
C GLU A 43 4.04 9.60 -9.03
N VAL A 44 4.90 9.43 -8.02
CA VAL A 44 6.34 9.71 -8.14
C VAL A 44 7.17 8.44 -8.08
N TYR A 45 7.01 7.63 -7.02
CA TYR A 45 7.84 6.44 -6.84
C TYR A 45 7.61 5.43 -7.97
N TRP A 46 6.35 5.06 -8.25
CA TRP A 46 6.03 4.09 -9.30
C TRP A 46 6.31 4.63 -10.70
N ALA A 47 6.08 5.92 -10.95
CA ALA A 47 6.46 6.55 -12.22
C ALA A 47 7.97 6.49 -12.48
N ARG A 48 8.80 6.69 -11.44
CA ARG A 48 10.26 6.57 -11.53
C ARG A 48 10.70 5.13 -11.76
N TYR A 49 10.11 4.19 -11.02
CA TYR A 49 10.36 2.76 -11.19
C TYR A 49 10.03 2.29 -12.61
N ALA A 50 8.85 2.64 -13.13
CA ALA A 50 8.40 2.29 -14.48
C ALA A 50 9.28 2.91 -15.58
N ALA A 51 9.84 4.09 -15.33
CA ALA A 51 10.81 4.73 -16.22
C ALA A 51 12.23 4.09 -16.18
N GLY A 52 12.42 3.01 -15.42
CA GLY A 52 13.72 2.33 -15.26
C GLY A 52 14.74 3.15 -14.49
N ARG A 53 14.31 4.17 -13.73
CA ARG A 53 15.22 4.93 -12.86
C ARG A 53 15.44 4.19 -11.57
N ASN A 54 16.69 4.24 -11.10
CA ASN A 54 17.09 3.56 -9.88
C ASN A 54 17.20 4.51 -8.68
N ASP A 55 16.99 5.81 -8.86
CA ASP A 55 17.13 6.82 -7.80
C ASP A 55 15.84 7.61 -7.56
N LEU A 56 15.67 8.01 -6.30
CA LEU A 56 14.65 8.97 -5.88
C LEU A 56 15.29 9.99 -4.94
N GLN A 57 15.20 11.27 -5.31
CA GLN A 57 15.89 12.35 -4.63
C GLN A 57 14.94 13.20 -3.80
N LEU A 58 15.48 13.91 -2.79
CA LEU A 58 14.69 14.82 -1.97
C LEU A 58 14.03 15.94 -2.80
N GLU A 59 14.68 16.37 -3.89
CA GLU A 59 14.13 17.39 -4.77
C GLU A 59 12.88 16.90 -5.51
N ASP A 60 12.78 15.60 -5.81
CA ASP A 60 11.59 15.02 -6.42
C ASP A 60 10.37 15.13 -5.49
N ALA A 61 10.59 14.87 -4.19
CA ALA A 61 9.57 15.06 -3.16
C ALA A 61 9.19 16.53 -2.99
N ARG A 62 10.16 17.46 -3.05
CA ARG A 62 9.89 18.90 -2.96
C ARG A 62 9.06 19.41 -4.13
N ILE A 63 9.42 19.02 -5.35
CA ILE A 63 8.68 19.39 -6.56
C ILE A 63 7.24 18.86 -6.47
N PHE A 64 7.06 17.60 -6.07
CA PHE A 64 5.74 17.01 -5.88
C PHE A 64 4.89 17.78 -4.86
N VAL A 65 5.44 18.06 -3.68
CA VAL A 65 4.71 18.77 -2.61
C VAL A 65 4.40 20.21 -3.03
N ALA A 66 5.36 20.93 -3.61
CA ALA A 66 5.15 22.31 -4.06
C ALA A 66 4.10 22.40 -5.17
N ASN A 67 4.08 21.48 -6.12
CA ASN A 67 3.07 21.41 -7.17
C ASN A 67 1.70 21.07 -6.58
N SER A 68 1.62 20.09 -5.67
CA SER A 68 0.35 19.72 -5.01
C SER A 68 -0.27 20.88 -4.23
N VAL A 69 0.56 21.69 -3.55
CA VAL A 69 0.11 22.92 -2.87
C VAL A 69 -0.39 23.95 -3.87
N ARG A 70 0.32 24.16 -4.99
CA ARG A 70 -0.06 25.10 -6.04
C ARG A 70 -1.37 24.71 -6.74
N GLU A 71 -1.59 23.41 -6.94
CA GLU A 71 -2.81 22.83 -7.52
C GLU A 71 -3.99 22.84 -6.56
N GLY A 72 -3.82 23.28 -5.31
CA GLY A 72 -4.90 23.36 -4.32
C GLY A 72 -5.31 22.00 -3.75
N LYS A 73 -4.48 20.96 -3.86
CA LYS A 73 -4.73 19.64 -3.25
C LYS A 73 -4.69 19.68 -1.71
N THR A 74 -4.19 20.77 -1.13
CA THR A 74 -4.08 20.99 0.32
C THR A 74 -5.15 21.95 0.82
N GLN A 75 -5.69 21.70 2.03
CA GLN A 75 -6.72 22.58 2.64
C GLN A 75 -6.26 24.03 2.83
N LYS A 76 -4.97 24.26 3.04
CA LYS A 76 -4.36 25.59 3.17
C LYS A 76 -3.01 25.61 2.47
N PRO A 77 -2.59 26.76 1.90
CA PRO A 77 -1.22 26.92 1.42
C PRO A 77 -0.22 26.58 2.52
N TRP A 78 0.81 25.82 2.18
CA TRP A 78 1.89 25.46 3.10
C TRP A 78 3.07 26.41 2.95
N SER A 79 3.73 26.73 4.07
CA SER A 79 4.97 27.50 4.06
C SER A 79 6.12 26.68 3.47
N GLU A 80 7.16 27.34 2.96
CA GLU A 80 8.41 26.70 2.51
C GLU A 80 9.00 25.73 3.55
N THR A 81 8.95 26.10 4.83
CA THR A 81 9.42 25.25 5.92
C THR A 81 8.59 23.98 6.06
N THR A 82 7.27 24.08 5.86
CA THR A 82 6.35 22.94 5.89
C THR A 82 6.58 22.03 4.68
N ILE A 83 6.73 22.61 3.48
CA ILE A 83 7.06 21.86 2.25
C ILE A 83 8.35 21.08 2.43
N LYS A 84 9.42 21.72 2.92
CA LYS A 84 10.71 21.06 3.20
C LYS A 84 10.55 19.91 4.18
N ARG A 85 9.80 20.13 5.28
CA ARG A 85 9.57 19.11 6.31
C ARG A 85 8.80 17.90 5.75
N ILE A 86 7.69 18.14 5.05
CA ILE A 86 6.89 17.06 4.44
C ILE A 86 7.71 16.30 3.40
N SER A 87 8.49 16.99 2.56
CA SER A 87 9.37 16.35 1.58
C SER A 87 10.37 15.39 2.22
N SER A 88 11.02 15.81 3.32
CA SER A 88 11.93 14.95 4.08
C SER A 88 11.21 13.77 4.72
N TYR A 89 9.98 13.96 5.21
CA TYR A 89 9.16 12.89 5.78
C TYR A 89 8.74 11.86 4.73
N LEU A 90 8.31 12.29 3.54
CA LEU A 90 7.97 11.40 2.43
C LEU A 90 9.15 10.49 2.07
N MET A 91 10.34 11.08 1.92
CA MET A 91 11.55 10.30 1.71
C MET A 91 11.78 9.33 2.87
N GLY A 92 11.77 9.82 4.11
CA GLY A 92 11.92 9.01 5.33
C GLY A 92 11.02 7.78 5.34
N CYS A 93 9.71 7.97 5.20
CA CYS A 93 8.73 6.89 5.13
C CYS A 93 9.04 5.89 4.00
N CYS A 94 9.44 6.35 2.81
CA CYS A 94 9.80 5.43 1.73
C CYS A 94 11.01 4.55 2.10
N ALA A 95 11.96 5.07 2.88
CA ALA A 95 13.05 4.24 3.40
C ALA A 95 12.57 3.29 4.51
N ASP A 96 11.79 3.79 5.47
CA ASP A 96 11.28 2.99 6.60
C ASP A 96 10.43 1.80 6.13
N TYR A 97 9.61 2.00 5.08
CA TYR A 97 8.77 0.96 4.50
C TYR A 97 9.47 0.08 3.46
N GLY A 98 10.76 0.31 3.19
CA GLY A 98 11.56 -0.53 2.29
C GLY A 98 11.38 -0.25 0.79
N LEU A 99 10.72 0.86 0.43
CA LEU A 99 10.64 1.32 -0.97
C LEU A 99 12.00 1.86 -1.44
N LEU A 100 12.78 2.44 -0.53
CA LEU A 100 14.12 2.96 -0.80
C LEU A 100 15.17 2.25 0.06
N THR A 101 16.34 1.99 -0.54
CA THR A 101 17.54 1.53 0.17
C THR A 101 18.59 2.62 0.17
N THR A 102 19.32 2.76 1.28
CA THR A 102 20.43 3.70 1.36
C THR A 102 21.67 3.05 0.74
N THR A 103 22.11 3.54 -0.41
CA THR A 103 23.26 3.00 -1.15
C THR A 103 24.56 3.80 -0.94
N GLY A 104 24.53 4.83 -0.09
CA GLY A 104 25.69 5.64 0.26
C GLY A 104 25.35 6.79 1.20
N ARG A 105 26.30 7.71 1.41
CA ARG A 105 26.13 8.91 2.25
C ARG A 105 25.21 9.91 1.52
N ASN A 106 23.90 9.71 1.63
CA ASN A 106 22.79 10.49 1.05
C ASN A 106 22.23 10.02 -0.31
N GLN A 107 22.64 8.86 -0.83
CA GLN A 107 22.00 8.29 -2.02
C GLN A 107 20.95 7.26 -1.62
N ARG A 108 19.77 7.39 -2.23
CA ARG A 108 18.65 6.47 -2.04
C ARG A 108 18.30 5.84 -3.36
N SER A 109 18.33 4.51 -3.38
CA SER A 109 17.99 3.73 -4.55
C SER A 109 16.60 3.13 -4.41
N ILE A 110 15.84 3.17 -5.49
CA ILE A 110 14.55 2.52 -5.60
C ILE A 110 14.76 1.01 -5.47
N SER A 111 14.02 0.40 -4.55
CA SER A 111 14.06 -1.03 -4.29
C SER A 111 12.93 -1.73 -5.03
N VAL A 112 13.11 -3.02 -5.36
CA VAL A 112 11.99 -3.81 -5.88
C VAL A 112 10.99 -4.03 -4.76
N TYR A 113 9.80 -3.45 -4.88
CA TYR A 113 8.75 -3.55 -3.88
C TYR A 113 7.61 -4.42 -4.43
N ARG A 114 7.28 -5.53 -3.75
CA ARG A 114 6.22 -6.44 -4.16
C ARG A 114 5.35 -6.79 -2.97
N ILE A 115 4.04 -6.82 -3.15
CA ILE A 115 3.13 -7.25 -2.09
C ILE A 115 3.43 -8.71 -1.69
N LEU A 116 3.46 -8.96 -0.39
CA LEU A 116 3.64 -10.31 0.14
C LEU A 116 2.29 -11.06 0.16
N PRO A 117 2.27 -12.39 -0.03
CA PRO A 117 1.02 -13.14 -0.15
C PRO A 117 0.06 -12.96 1.04
N LYS A 118 0.56 -13.01 2.28
CA LYS A 118 -0.25 -12.78 3.49
C LYS A 118 -0.82 -11.36 3.54
N VAL A 119 -0.06 -10.37 3.10
CA VAL A 119 -0.46 -8.97 3.03
C VAL A 119 -1.55 -8.78 1.97
N ALA A 120 -1.42 -9.43 0.81
CA ALA A 120 -2.44 -9.42 -0.23
C ALA A 120 -3.75 -10.06 0.24
N ALA A 121 -3.68 -11.19 0.95
CA ALA A 121 -4.84 -11.83 1.55
C ALA A 121 -5.51 -10.91 2.57
N TYR A 122 -4.73 -10.33 3.47
CA TYR A 122 -5.21 -9.38 4.46
C TYR A 122 -5.90 -8.19 3.80
N LEU A 123 -5.26 -7.54 2.80
CA LEU A 123 -5.80 -6.37 2.13
C LEU A 123 -7.11 -6.68 1.40
N ALA A 124 -7.22 -7.82 0.72
CA ALA A 124 -8.45 -8.22 0.04
C ALA A 124 -9.63 -8.32 1.02
N TYR A 125 -9.42 -8.98 2.16
CA TYR A 125 -10.45 -9.13 3.18
C TYR A 125 -10.73 -7.83 3.92
N ASP A 126 -9.72 -7.02 4.21
CA ASP A 126 -9.88 -5.71 4.83
C ASP A 126 -10.75 -4.78 3.97
N LEU A 127 -10.55 -4.78 2.64
CA LEU A 127 -11.40 -4.06 1.70
C LEU A 127 -12.84 -4.62 1.69
N LYS A 128 -13.01 -5.94 1.70
CA LYS A 128 -14.34 -6.59 1.82
C LYS A 128 -15.06 -6.18 3.10
N PHE A 129 -14.39 -6.24 4.25
CA PHE A 129 -15.01 -5.90 5.53
C PHE A 129 -15.20 -4.39 5.72
N SER A 130 -14.51 -3.57 4.93
CA SER A 130 -14.81 -2.14 4.78
C SER A 130 -16.08 -1.87 3.95
N GLY A 131 -16.75 -2.92 3.45
CA GLY A 131 -18.03 -2.83 2.74
C GLY A 131 -17.91 -2.63 1.23
N LEU A 132 -16.72 -2.80 0.64
CA LEU A 132 -16.52 -2.68 -0.80
C LEU A 132 -17.06 -3.91 -1.53
N GLY A 133 -17.74 -3.69 -2.66
CA GLY A 133 -18.13 -4.77 -3.56
C GLY A 133 -16.95 -5.31 -4.37
N ASP A 134 -17.10 -6.51 -4.95
CA ASP A 134 -16.03 -7.25 -5.64
C ASP A 134 -15.27 -6.42 -6.69
N ASN A 135 -15.99 -5.68 -7.53
CA ASN A 135 -15.36 -4.80 -8.53
C ASN A 135 -14.58 -3.63 -7.88
N GLN A 136 -15.08 -3.06 -6.79
CA GLN A 136 -14.41 -1.98 -6.06
C GLN A 136 -13.16 -2.48 -5.35
N ILE A 137 -13.18 -3.72 -4.86
CA ILE A 137 -12.00 -4.36 -4.27
C ILE A 137 -10.91 -4.50 -5.34
N VAL A 138 -11.25 -5.00 -6.53
CA VAL A 138 -10.29 -5.16 -7.64
C VAL A 138 -9.76 -3.82 -8.14
N SER A 139 -10.54 -2.74 -8.06
CA SER A 139 -10.15 -1.39 -8.48
C SER A 139 -9.66 -0.50 -7.34
N SER A 140 -9.39 -1.05 -6.15
CA SER A 140 -8.98 -0.24 -5.01
C SER A 140 -7.59 0.36 -5.23
N SER A 141 -7.44 1.66 -4.98
CA SER A 141 -6.14 2.35 -5.08
C SER A 141 -5.10 1.89 -4.06
N ASP A 142 -5.48 1.04 -3.10
CA ASP A 142 -4.54 0.45 -2.14
C ASP A 142 -3.61 -0.56 -2.82
N TRP A 143 -4.03 -1.18 -3.93
CA TRP A 143 -3.19 -2.07 -4.72
C TRP A 143 -2.08 -1.31 -5.45
N ASP A 144 -2.37 -0.08 -5.91
CA ASP A 144 -1.41 0.80 -6.58
C ASP A 144 -0.20 1.13 -5.70
N LEU A 145 -0.35 1.07 -4.37
CA LEU A 145 0.77 1.25 -3.43
C LEU A 145 1.88 0.22 -3.65
N PHE A 146 1.53 -0.94 -4.21
CA PHE A 146 2.44 -2.03 -4.56
C PHE A 146 2.70 -2.13 -6.07
N GLY A 147 2.30 -1.11 -6.84
CA GLY A 147 2.53 -1.05 -8.29
C GLY A 147 1.68 -2.05 -9.07
N LEU A 148 0.58 -2.52 -8.48
CA LEU A 148 -0.30 -3.50 -9.10
C LEU A 148 -1.38 -2.78 -9.90
N GLU A 149 -1.43 -3.06 -11.20
CA GLU A 149 -2.56 -2.65 -12.03
C GLU A 149 -3.74 -3.59 -11.84
N ARG A 150 -4.92 -3.22 -12.36
CA ARG A 150 -6.15 -4.03 -12.23
C ARG A 150 -5.97 -5.48 -12.69
N SER A 151 -5.18 -5.72 -13.75
CA SER A 151 -4.84 -7.08 -14.21
C SER A 151 -3.99 -7.84 -13.19
N ASP A 152 -3.00 -7.18 -12.60
CA ASP A 152 -2.13 -7.79 -11.59
C ASP A 152 -2.91 -8.13 -10.32
N VAL A 153 -3.86 -7.28 -9.93
CA VAL A 153 -4.77 -7.55 -8.80
C VAL A 153 -5.61 -8.79 -9.08
N ARG A 154 -6.17 -8.92 -10.29
CA ARG A 154 -6.93 -10.13 -10.67
C ARG A 154 -6.06 -11.38 -10.58
N ASP A 155 -4.82 -11.31 -11.05
CA ASP A 155 -3.90 -12.45 -10.98
C ASP A 155 -3.45 -12.75 -9.55
N GLN A 156 -3.28 -11.73 -8.71
CA GLN A 156 -3.01 -11.91 -7.30
C GLN A 156 -4.21 -12.58 -6.58
N LEU A 157 -5.44 -12.17 -6.86
CA LEU A 157 -6.64 -12.79 -6.30
C LEU A 157 -6.82 -14.24 -6.80
N LYS A 158 -6.49 -14.54 -8.06
CA LYS A 158 -6.45 -15.93 -8.55
C LYS A 158 -5.46 -16.77 -7.74
N ARG A 159 -4.27 -16.25 -7.41
CA ARG A 159 -3.28 -16.96 -6.58
C ARG A 159 -3.81 -17.23 -5.18
N LEU A 160 -4.47 -16.25 -4.56
CA LEU A 160 -5.15 -16.47 -3.26
C LEU A 160 -6.26 -17.51 -3.36
N SER A 161 -6.93 -17.57 -4.52
CA SER A 161 -7.95 -18.59 -4.77
C SER A 161 -7.38 -20.00 -4.84
N LEU A 162 -6.23 -20.18 -5.49
CA LEU A 162 -5.51 -21.45 -5.54
C LEU A 162 -5.03 -21.91 -4.15
N GLN A 163 -4.85 -20.98 -3.21
CA GLN A 163 -4.52 -21.26 -1.81
C GLN A 163 -5.76 -21.60 -0.95
N GLY A 164 -6.97 -21.58 -1.53
CA GLY A 164 -8.22 -21.83 -0.81
C GLY A 164 -8.70 -20.66 0.07
N LEU A 165 -8.01 -19.52 0.03
CA LEU A 165 -8.33 -18.37 0.88
C LEU A 165 -9.59 -17.62 0.41
N LEU A 166 -9.94 -17.73 -0.88
CA LEU A 166 -11.16 -17.18 -1.47
C LEU A 166 -11.49 -17.94 -2.76
N ILE A 167 -12.64 -17.65 -3.36
CA ILE A 167 -13.05 -18.17 -4.67
C ILE A 167 -13.10 -16.99 -5.63
N PHE A 168 -12.15 -16.92 -6.54
CA PHE A 168 -12.11 -15.83 -7.52
C PHE A 168 -12.68 -16.28 -8.86
N GLN A 169 -13.74 -15.61 -9.31
CA GLN A 169 -14.35 -15.83 -10.61
C GLN A 169 -14.44 -14.51 -11.36
N ALA A 170 -14.01 -14.49 -12.62
CA ALA A 170 -14.14 -13.29 -13.42
C ALA A 170 -14.45 -13.63 -14.88
N ALA A 171 -15.42 -12.93 -15.45
CA ALA A 171 -15.82 -13.02 -16.84
C ALA A 171 -15.84 -11.61 -17.42
N SER A 172 -14.93 -11.33 -18.35
CA SER A 172 -14.72 -9.97 -18.89
C SER A 172 -14.57 -8.94 -17.75
N ASP A 173 -15.47 -7.96 -17.67
CA ASP A 173 -15.49 -6.90 -16.67
C ASP A 173 -16.22 -7.26 -15.37
N VAL A 174 -16.93 -8.38 -15.32
CA VAL A 174 -17.63 -8.85 -14.12
C VAL A 174 -16.67 -9.68 -13.27
N VAL A 175 -16.52 -9.27 -12.01
CA VAL A 175 -15.78 -10.00 -10.99
C VAL A 175 -16.75 -10.46 -9.92
N HIS A 176 -16.59 -11.71 -9.50
CA HIS A 176 -17.20 -12.26 -8.31
C HIS A 176 -16.12 -12.85 -7.39
N ILE A 177 -16.20 -12.54 -6.10
CA ILE A 177 -15.31 -13.05 -5.06
C ILE A 177 -16.15 -13.74 -3.99
N GLY A 178 -16.05 -15.08 -3.94
CA GLY A 178 -16.54 -15.87 -2.82
C GLY A 178 -15.54 -15.82 -1.67
N TRP A 179 -16.00 -15.47 -0.47
CA TRP A 179 -15.13 -15.31 0.70
C TRP A 179 -15.20 -16.55 1.60
N THR A 180 -14.08 -17.26 1.74
CA THR A 180 -13.98 -18.47 2.57
C THR A 180 -14.20 -18.15 4.06
N TYR A 181 -13.63 -17.04 4.54
CA TYR A 181 -13.69 -16.64 5.95
C TYR A 181 -14.74 -15.55 6.20
N LYS A 182 -15.43 -15.66 7.34
CA LYS A 182 -16.53 -14.77 7.72
C LYS A 182 -16.08 -13.58 8.55
N SER A 183 -14.89 -13.63 9.14
CA SER A 183 -14.28 -12.54 9.91
C SER A 183 -12.82 -12.28 9.54
N MET A 184 -12.28 -11.13 9.94
CA MET A 184 -10.85 -10.85 9.81
C MET A 184 -10.02 -11.78 10.69
N GLU A 185 -10.56 -12.12 11.85
CA GLU A 185 -9.91 -12.96 12.87
C GLU A 185 -9.72 -14.39 12.34
N GLU A 186 -10.75 -14.97 11.71
CA GLU A 186 -10.65 -16.29 11.06
C GLU A 186 -9.57 -16.32 9.97
N LEU A 187 -9.53 -15.30 9.11
CA LEU A 187 -8.49 -15.19 8.08
C LEU A 187 -7.10 -15.09 8.70
N ILE A 188 -6.93 -14.16 9.65
CA ILE A 188 -5.67 -13.92 10.35
C ILE A 188 -5.17 -15.22 10.96
N ASP A 189 -6.08 -16.02 11.53
CA ASP A 189 -5.71 -17.28 12.14
C ASP A 189 -5.12 -18.28 11.17
N VAL A 190 -5.65 -18.35 9.96
CA VAL A 190 -5.13 -19.24 8.91
C VAL A 190 -3.82 -18.70 8.33
N ILE A 191 -3.77 -17.44 7.90
CA ILE A 191 -2.57 -16.91 7.21
C ILE A 191 -1.38 -16.76 8.17
N ALA A 192 -1.62 -16.66 9.47
CA ALA A 192 -0.55 -16.67 10.46
C ALA A 192 0.09 -18.06 10.69
N GLN A 193 -0.62 -19.14 10.39
CA GLN A 193 -0.12 -20.52 10.58
C GLN A 193 0.62 -21.07 9.36
N SER A 194 0.38 -20.48 8.19
CA SER A 194 1.01 -20.84 6.90
C SER A 194 2.43 -20.31 6.72
#